data_AF-A0A3C1KH23-F1
#
_entry.id   AF-A0A3C1KH23-F1
#
_cell.length_a   1.000
_cell.length_b   1.000
_cell.length_c   1.000
_cell.angle_alpha   90.00
_cell.angle_beta   90.00
_cell.angle_gamma   90.00
#
_symmetry.space_group_name_H-M   'P 1'
#
loop_
_entity.id
_entity.type
_entity.pdbx_description
1 polymer ?
#
loop_
_entity_poly.entity_id
_entity_poly.type
_entity_poly.pdbx_seq_one_letter_code
_entity_poly.pdbx_strand_id
1 'polypeptide(L)' 'MGIKTVIPAAGLGTRFLPATKAMPKEMLPVVDKPAIQYV' A
#
# COMPACT_ATOMS: atom_id res chain seq x y z
N MET A 1 -23.49 -9.94 -11.71
CA MET A 1 -23.05 -10.19 -10.31
C MET A 1 -21.52 -10.09 -10.34
N GLY A 2 -20.91 -9.05 -9.77
CA GLY A 2 -19.46 -8.82 -9.87
C GLY A 2 -18.69 -9.60 -8.80
N ILE A 3 -17.53 -10.14 -9.17
CA ILE A 3 -16.58 -10.74 -8.21
C ILE A 3 -15.99 -9.60 -7.37
N LYS A 4 -16.01 -9.76 -6.05
CA LYS A 4 -15.39 -8.82 -5.11
C LYS A 4 -14.01 -9.36 -4.72
N THR A 5 -13.03 -8.47 -4.65
CA THR A 5 -11.65 -8.80 -4.27
C THR A 5 -11.28 -8.01 -3.02
N VAL A 6 -10.41 -8.58 -2.19
CA VAL A 6 -9.88 -7.96 -0.98
C VAL A 6 -8.37 -7.97 -1.04
N ILE A 7 -7.74 -6.82 -0.79
CA ILE A 7 -6.28 -6.67 -0.73
C ILE A 7 -5.90 -6.35 0.72
N PRO A 8 -5.05 -7.15 1.37
CA PRO A 8 -4.54 -6.83 2.70
C PRO A 8 -3.48 -5.73 2.64
N ALA A 9 -3.68 -4.64 3.39
CA ALA A 9 -2.79 -3.46 3.41
C ALA A 9 -2.48 -2.91 4.83
N ALA A 10 -2.55 -3.77 5.86
CA ALA A 10 -2.42 -3.38 7.27
C ALA A 10 -1.05 -3.71 7.92
N GLY A 11 -0.02 -4.04 7.13
CA GLY A 11 1.31 -4.37 7.64
C GLY A 11 2.12 -3.13 8.05
N LEU A 12 2.97 -3.25 9.09
CA LEU A 12 3.73 -2.12 9.65
C LEU A 12 4.85 -1.55 8.74
N GLY A 13 5.25 -2.27 7.69
CA GLY A 13 6.24 -1.77 6.73
C GLY A 13 7.62 -1.44 7.32
N THR A 14 8.07 -2.10 8.40
CA THR A 14 9.25 -1.69 9.20
C THR A 14 10.55 -1.44 8.43
N ARG A 15 10.75 -2.08 7.27
CA ARG A 15 11.91 -1.85 6.38
C ARG A 15 11.90 -0.49 5.67
N PHE A 16 10.75 0.17 5.61
CA PHE A 16 10.54 1.48 4.99
C PHE A 16 10.37 2.59 6.04
N LEU A 17 10.71 2.33 7.30
CA LEU A 17 10.77 3.39 8.29
C LEU A 17 11.87 4.39 7.94
N PRO A 18 11.65 5.70 8.18
CA PRO A 18 10.49 6.27 8.89
C PRO A 18 9.26 6.55 8.01
N ALA A 19 9.36 6.38 6.68
CA ALA A 19 8.30 6.75 5.74
C ALA A 19 6.96 6.06 6.03
N THR A 20 6.98 4.82 6.52
CA THR A 20 5.77 4.06 6.85
C THR A 20 5.30 4.18 8.30
N LYS A 21 5.83 5.13 9.08
CA LYS A 21 5.40 5.30 10.48
C LYS A 21 3.96 5.82 10.60
N ALA A 22 3.53 6.65 9.66
CA ALA A 22 2.20 7.27 9.64
C ALA A 22 1.34 6.88 8.41
N MET A 23 1.93 6.19 7.43
CA MET A 23 1.28 5.83 6.17
C MET A 23 1.60 4.38 5.78
N PRO A 24 0.64 3.59 5.25
CA PRO A 24 0.91 2.24 4.76
C PRO A 24 1.91 2.22 3.61
N LYS A 25 2.66 1.13 3.46
CA LYS A 25 3.65 1.00 2.37
C LYS A 25 2.98 0.96 0.99
N GLU A 26 1.76 0.46 0.90
CA GLU A 26 0.97 0.35 -0.33
C GLU A 26 0.55 1.74 -0.86
N MET A 27 0.58 2.77 -0.02
CA MET A 27 0.34 4.15 -0.40
C MET A 27 1.62 4.89 -0.83
N LEU A 28 2.80 4.29 -0.69
CA LEU A 28 4.04 4.89 -1.18
C LEU A 28 3.99 4.98 -2.72
N PRO A 29 4.47 6.10 -3.31
CA PRO A 29 4.44 6.28 -4.74
C PRO A 29 5.45 5.37 -5.45
N VAL A 30 5.00 4.72 -6.51
CA VAL A 30 5.86 4.23 -7.59
C VAL A 30 5.83 5.31 -8.67
N VAL A 31 6.90 6.11 -8.70
CA VAL A 31 7.03 7.34 -9.51
C VAL A 31 5.96 8.38 -9.14
N ASP A 32 4.78 8.32 -9.72
CA ASP A 32 3.70 9.31 -9.59
C ASP A 32 2.40 8.74 -9.00
N LYS A 33 2.30 7.41 -8.82
CA LYS A 33 1.08 6.73 -8.36
C LYS A 33 1.32 5.85 -7.15
N PRO A 34 0.36 5.79 -6.19
CA PRO A 34 0.42 4.83 -5.09
C PRO A 34 0.54 3.38 -5.59
N ALA A 35 1.40 2.59 -4.94
CA ALA A 35 1.62 1.18 -5.30
C ALA A 35 0.33 0.34 -5.35
N ILE A 36 -0.67 0.65 -4.50
CA ILE A 36 -1.96 -0.06 -4.44
C ILE A 36 -2.78 0.02 -5.74
N GLN A 37 -2.48 0.97 -6.64
CA GLN A 37 -3.21 1.10 -7.91
C GLN A 37 -2.80 0.05 -8.96
N TYR A 38 -1.76 -0.73 -8.68
CA TYR A 38 -1.22 -1.75 -9.60
C TYR A 38 -1.63 -3.18 -9.24
N VAL A 39 -2.42 -3.39 -8.17
CA VAL A 39 -2.80 -4.70 -7.62
C VAL A 39 -4.30 -4.87 -7.47
#